data_AF-A0A959NRG8-F1
#
_entry.id   AF-A0A959NRG8-F1
#
_cell.length_a   1.000
_cell.length_b   1.000
_cell.length_c   1.000
_cell.angle_alpha   90.00
_cell.angle_beta   90.00
_cell.angle_gamma   90.00
#
_symmetry.space_group_name_H-M   'P 1'
#
loop_
_entity.id
_entity.type
_entity.pdbx_description
1 polymer ?
#
loop_
_entity_poly.entity_id
_entity_poly.type
_entity_poly.pdbx_seq_one_letter_code
_entity_poly.pdbx_strand_id
1 'polypeptide(L)' 'MKKIYVILFVVSFFLGCEEIIEVDLNSADPQIVIEAKVSPRHPITAKISTSTDFYNPGSNNPISGAKVNLFANNLTY' A
#
# COMPACT_ATOMS: atom_id res chain seq x y z
N MET A 1 -50.02 7.05 10.53
CA MET A 1 -49.19 6.15 11.36
C MET A 1 -48.12 5.43 10.55
N LYS A 2 -48.43 4.52 9.61
CA LYS A 2 -47.41 3.70 8.90
C LYS A 2 -46.35 4.49 8.10
N LYS A 3 -46.74 5.63 7.51
CA LYS A 3 -45.84 6.51 6.73
C LYS A 3 -44.76 7.20 7.57
N ILE A 4 -45.00 7.43 8.87
CA ILE A 4 -44.03 8.10 9.75
C ILE A 4 -42.82 7.20 10.04
N TYR A 5 -43.05 5.89 10.18
CA TYR A 5 -41.98 4.92 10.40
C TYR A 5 -41.08 4.76 9.18
N VAL A 6 -41.64 4.88 7.98
CA VAL A 6 -40.87 4.89 6.73
C VAL A 6 -39.97 6.12 6.65
N ILE A 7 -40.51 7.31 7.01
CA ILE A 7 -39.73 8.55 7.03
C ILE A 7 -38.61 8.48 8.09
N LEU A 8 -38.92 7.99 9.29
CA LEU A 8 -37.95 7.84 10.37
C LEU A 8 -36.81 6.88 9.99
N PHE A 9 -37.13 5.78 9.31
CA PHE A 9 -36.14 4.81 8.83
C PHE A 9 -35.20 5.43 7.80
N VAL A 10 -35.72 6.22 6.86
CA VAL A 10 -34.92 6.90 5.84
C VAL A 10 -34.00 7.95 6.45
N VAL A 11 -34.48 8.75 7.41
CA VAL A 11 -33.67 9.78 8.08
C VAL A 11 -32.50 9.17 8.87
N SER A 12 -32.66 7.95 9.38
CA SER A 12 -31.59 7.25 10.11
C SER A 12 -30.36 6.93 9.26
N PHE A 13 -30.48 6.83 7.93
CA PHE A 13 -29.33 6.60 7.03
C PHE A 13 -28.47 7.85 6.83
N PHE A 14 -29.01 9.04 7.11
CA PHE A 14 -28.30 10.32 6.91
C PHE A 14 -27.63 10.84 8.19
N LEU A 15 -27.78 10.15 9.34
CA LEU A 15 -27.15 10.53 10.61
C LEU A 15 -25.72 9.93 10.80
N GLY A 16 -25.20 9.21 9.81
CA GLY A 16 -23.82 8.72 9.82
C GLY A 16 -22.83 9.86 9.59
N CYS A 17 -22.50 10.60 10.63
CA CYS A 17 -21.33 11.47 10.63
C CYS A 17 -20.09 10.59 10.83
N GLU A 18 -19.34 10.39 9.75
CA GLU A 18 -18.00 9.80 9.84
C GLU A 18 -17.00 10.93 10.18
N GLU A 19 -16.29 10.78 11.30
CA GLU A 19 -15.18 11.66 11.63
C GLU A 19 -13.96 11.21 10.82
N ILE A 20 -13.59 12.00 9.81
CA ILE A 20 -12.38 11.76 9.03
C ILE A 20 -11.19 12.15 9.90
N ILE A 21 -10.40 11.15 10.30
CA ILE A 21 -9.13 11.38 10.97
C ILE A 21 -8.09 11.66 9.88
N GLU A 22 -7.81 12.94 9.63
CA GLU A 22 -6.68 13.33 8.80
C GLU A 22 -5.38 13.15 9.59
N VAL A 23 -4.53 12.23 9.13
CA VAL A 23 -3.22 11.99 9.72
C VAL A 23 -2.21 12.86 8.97
N ASP A 24 -1.55 13.79 9.66
CA ASP A 24 -0.45 14.53 9.04
C ASP A 24 0.77 13.60 8.91
N LEU A 25 0.94 13.03 7.71
CA LEU A 25 2.10 12.21 7.37
C LEU A 25 3.14 13.11 6.70
N ASN A 26 4.35 13.15 7.26
CA ASN A 26 5.47 13.83 6.62
C ASN A 26 5.69 13.25 5.22
N SER A 27 5.67 14.11 4.21
CA SER A 27 6.17 13.74 2.88
C SER A 27 7.69 13.58 2.96
N ALA A 28 8.21 12.48 2.41
CA ALA A 28 9.62 12.15 2.44
C ALA A 28 10.14 11.93 1.01
N ASP A 29 11.42 12.22 0.80
CA ASP A 29 12.06 11.99 -0.49
C ASP A 29 11.96 10.51 -0.90
N PRO A 30 11.64 10.21 -2.18
CA PRO A 30 11.52 8.84 -2.68
C PRO A 30 12.76 7.99 -2.37
N GLN A 31 12.55 6.84 -1.74
CA GLN A 31 13.59 5.88 -1.38
C GLN A 31 13.60 4.71 -2.34
N ILE A 32 14.77 4.11 -2.59
CA ILE A 32 14.86 2.88 -3.37
C ILE A 32 14.32 1.71 -2.55
N VAL A 33 13.38 0.95 -3.13
CA VAL A 33 12.78 -0.24 -2.54
C VAL A 33 13.11 -1.44 -3.41
N ILE A 34 13.60 -2.51 -2.78
CA ILE A 34 13.93 -3.78 -3.43
C ILE A 34 13.07 -4.87 -2.82
N GLU A 35 12.16 -5.43 -3.62
CA GLU A 35 11.28 -6.53 -3.23
C GLU A 35 11.77 -7.80 -3.93
N ALA A 36 12.17 -8.82 -3.18
CA ALA A 36 12.68 -10.07 -3.76
C ALA A 36 11.91 -11.29 -3.26
N LYS A 37 11.48 -12.15 -4.18
CA LYS A 37 10.94 -13.48 -3.88
C LYS A 37 12.02 -14.52 -4.12
N VAL A 38 12.60 -15.03 -3.04
CA VAL A 38 13.60 -16.09 -3.07
C VAL A 38 12.91 -17.42 -2.78
N SER A 39 13.14 -18.43 -3.63
CA SER A 39 12.64 -19.77 -3.37
C SER A 39 13.65 -20.84 -3.83
N PRO A 40 13.72 -22.01 -3.19
CA PRO A 40 14.75 -23.01 -3.48
C PRO A 40 14.63 -23.68 -4.86
N ARG A 41 13.45 -23.59 -5.52
CA ARG A 41 13.13 -24.33 -6.75
C ARG A 41 12.46 -23.49 -7.84
N HIS A 42 12.37 -22.18 -7.68
CA HIS A 42 11.82 -21.29 -8.70
C HIS A 42 12.79 -20.14 -8.97
N PRO A 43 12.69 -19.50 -10.16
CA PRO A 43 13.45 -18.31 -10.47
C PRO A 43 13.28 -17.24 -9.39
N ILE A 44 14.40 -16.63 -8.99
CA ILE A 44 14.39 -15.51 -8.07
C ILE A 44 13.89 -14.30 -8.84
N THR A 45 12.82 -13.69 -8.35
CA THR A 45 12.25 -12.47 -8.95
C THR A 45 12.53 -11.31 -8.02
N ALA A 46 13.17 -10.26 -8.54
CA ALA A 46 13.40 -9.03 -7.82
C ALA A 46 12.71 -7.87 -8.57
N LYS A 47 11.97 -7.06 -7.83
CA LYS A 47 11.36 -5.81 -8.30
C LYS A 47 12.05 -4.66 -7.59
N ILE A 48 12.50 -3.70 -8.38
CA ILE A 48 13.17 -2.50 -7.89
C ILE A 48 12.29 -1.32 -8.28
N SER A 49 11.95 -0.49 -7.32
CA SER A 49 11.13 0.71 -7.53
C SER A 49 11.51 1.81 -6.56
N THR A 50 10.98 3.02 -6.75
CA THR A 50 11.04 4.07 -5.73
C THR A 50 9.77 4.07 -4.88
N SER A 51 9.89 4.42 -3.59
CA SER A 51 8.73 4.70 -2.74
C SER A 51 7.96 5.91 -3.24
N THR A 52 6.71 6.03 -2.84
CA THR A 52 5.84 7.16 -3.17
C THR A 52 5.12 7.66 -1.93
N ASP A 53 4.65 8.89 -2.00
CA ASP A 53 3.82 9.52 -0.98
C ASP A 53 2.52 8.73 -0.74
N PHE A 54 2.03 8.74 0.50
CA PHE A 54 0.83 8.02 0.91
C PHE A 54 -0.45 8.67 0.34
N TYR A 55 -0.51 10.00 0.34
CA TYR A 55 -1.65 10.78 -0.15
C TYR A 55 -1.60 11.00 -1.66
N ASN A 56 -0.40 10.98 -2.22
CA ASN A 56 -0.21 10.98 -3.67
C ASN A 56 0.65 9.79 -4.10
N PRO A 57 0.08 8.57 -4.10
CA PRO A 57 0.78 7.41 -4.62
C PRO A 57 0.90 7.60 -6.13
N GLY A 58 2.05 8.11 -6.57
CA GLY A 58 2.38 8.24 -7.98
C GLY A 58 2.33 6.89 -8.68
N SER A 59 2.48 6.90 -10.00
CA SER A 59 2.66 5.64 -10.74
C SER A 59 3.82 4.87 -10.13
N ASN A 60 3.62 3.58 -9.85
CA ASN A 60 4.72 2.67 -9.50
C ASN A 60 5.89 3.00 -10.44
N ASN A 61 7.02 3.44 -9.89
CA ASN A 61 8.20 3.86 -10.65
C ASN A 61 9.19 2.68 -10.68
N PRO A 62 9.01 1.69 -11.58
CA PRO A 62 9.94 0.58 -11.69
C PRO A 62 11.27 1.08 -12.24
N ILE A 63 12.35 0.65 -11.59
CA ILE A 63 13.71 0.88 -12.07
C ILE A 63 14.08 -0.31 -12.98
N SER A 64 14.38 -0.02 -14.24
CA SER A 64 14.78 -1.01 -15.26
C SER A 64 16.29 -0.96 -15.51
N GLY A 65 16.87 -2.08 -15.98
CA GLY A 65 18.30 -2.15 -16.32
C GLY A 65 19.24 -2.33 -15.12
N ALA A 66 18.71 -2.54 -13.92
CA ALA A 66 19.51 -2.78 -12.74
C ALA A 66 20.17 -4.18 -12.77
N LYS A 67 21.43 -4.26 -12.33
CA LYS A 67 22.14 -5.53 -12.12
C LYS A 67 21.95 -5.98 -10.67
N VAL A 68 21.35 -7.15 -10.49
CA VAL A 68 21.11 -7.75 -9.16
C VAL A 68 22.17 -8.83 -8.91
N ASN A 69 22.94 -8.68 -7.83
CA ASN A 69 23.87 -9.71 -7.36
C ASN A 69 23.32 -10.31 -6.07
N LEU A 70 23.17 -11.64 -6.05
CA LEU A 70 22.69 -12.39 -4.88
C LEU A 70 23.87 -13.10 -4.24
N PHE A 71 24.03 -12.93 -2.92
CA PHE A 71 25.05 -13.60 -2.14
C PHE A 71 24.39 -14.53 -1.14
N ALA A 72 24.69 -15.83 -1.21
CA ALA A 72 24.28 -16.80 -0.20
C ALA A 72 25.39 -16.87 0.86
N ASN A 73 25.14 -16.27 2.02
CA ASN A 73 26.01 -16.49 3.17
C ASN A 73 25.61 -17.85 3.75
N ASN A 74 26.49 -18.84 3.67
CA ASN A 74 26.30 -20.15 4.30
C ASN A 74 26.19 -19.95 5.83
N LEU A 75 24.98 -19.68 6.33
CA LEU A 75 24.63 -19.88 7.72
C LEU A 75 24.13 -21.32 7.82
N THR A 76 25.08 -22.22 8.05
CA THR A 76 24.83 -23.58 8.52
C THR A 76 24.00 -23.48 9.81
N TYR A 77 22.75 -23.94 9.76
CA TYR A 77 21.93 -24.22 10.94
C TYR A 77 22.26 -25.61 11.49
#